data_AF-A0A8K0NXK4-F1
#
_entry.id   AF-A0A8K0NXK4-F1
#
_cell.length_a   1.000
_cell.length_b   1.000
_cell.length_c   1.000
_cell.angle_alpha   90.00
_cell.angle_beta   90.00
_cell.angle_gamma   90.00
#
_symmetry.space_group_name_H-M   'P 1'
#
loop_
_entity.id
_entity.type
_entity.pdbx_description
1 polymer ?
#
loop_
_entity_poly.entity_id
_entity_poly.type
_entity_poly.pdbx_seq_one_letter_code
_entity_poly.pdbx_strand_id
1 'polypeptide(L)'
;MPCCSESQFSGNGDKIRGCTDVFCLSIFVGFWFLMILIAAFAIVFGNPLRLINGYDSFGNICGTSNTKFGRYVFFLNVENIKASMKICVKECPTKVLRTLEDIQQFYNETGSMLCRDRNITFFSPFGPCPVMPVYESSPLLNRCVPKASQGVANEIVGNLIAYLNSQEVMEQVLSDLYSTWKEILWLTIGAFVFSFLLILIFHLVAAIVSIILMGLVSVSSIGKQ
;
A
#
# COMPACT_ATOMS: atom_id res chain seq x y z
N MET A 1 -24.14 -13.04 -13.99
CA MET A 1 -25.39 -13.82 -13.96
C MET A 1 -25.12 -15.16 -14.63
N PRO A 2 -25.11 -16.28 -13.90
CA PRO A 2 -24.88 -17.60 -14.47
C PRO A 2 -26.22 -18.18 -14.95
N CYS A 3 -26.25 -18.69 -16.18
CA CYS A 3 -27.34 -19.53 -16.67
C CYS A 3 -26.75 -20.88 -17.08
N CYS A 4 -26.87 -21.86 -16.20
CA CYS A 4 -26.84 -23.29 -16.52
C CYS A 4 -27.73 -23.98 -15.48
N SER A 5 -28.99 -24.23 -15.84
CA SER A 5 -29.87 -25.16 -15.16
C SER A 5 -30.42 -26.10 -16.23
N GLU A 6 -30.17 -27.39 -16.08
CA GLU A 6 -30.75 -28.42 -16.96
C GLU A 6 -32.26 -28.54 -16.75
N SER A 7 -33.01 -28.67 -17.84
CA SER A 7 -34.18 -29.54 -17.90
C SER A 7 -34.44 -29.95 -19.36
N GLN A 8 -34.60 -31.25 -19.57
CA GLN A 8 -34.86 -31.89 -20.87
C GLN A 8 -36.34 -31.78 -21.26
N PHE A 9 -36.65 -31.53 -22.54
CA PHE A 9 -37.40 -32.44 -23.45
C PHE A 9 -38.19 -31.73 -24.58
N SER A 10 -38.07 -32.32 -25.78
CA SER A 10 -38.93 -32.28 -26.98
C SER A 10 -38.85 -31.13 -28.00
N GLY A 11 -38.51 -31.53 -29.24
CA GLY A 11 -39.00 -30.89 -30.47
C GLY A 11 -37.97 -30.07 -31.24
N ASN A 12 -37.50 -30.59 -32.37
CA ASN A 12 -36.65 -29.96 -33.39
C ASN A 12 -35.25 -29.48 -32.95
N GLY A 13 -34.27 -30.40 -33.01
CA GLY A 13 -32.95 -30.14 -33.59
C GLY A 13 -32.12 -28.92 -33.11
N ASP A 14 -32.27 -28.46 -31.88
CA ASP A 14 -31.45 -27.35 -31.37
C ASP A 14 -30.09 -27.85 -30.87
N LYS A 15 -29.04 -27.43 -31.58
CA LYS A 15 -27.64 -27.73 -31.24
C LYS A 15 -27.34 -27.18 -29.84
N ILE A 16 -26.94 -28.06 -28.92
CA ILE A 16 -26.40 -27.69 -27.61
C ILE A 16 -25.18 -26.79 -27.85
N ARG A 17 -25.28 -25.52 -27.47
CA ARG A 17 -24.19 -24.55 -27.62
C ARG A 17 -23.03 -24.95 -26.72
N GLY A 18 -21.94 -25.42 -27.33
CA GLY A 18 -20.70 -25.68 -26.60
C GLY A 18 -20.13 -24.37 -26.06
N CYS A 19 -20.23 -24.15 -24.75
CA CYS A 19 -19.54 -23.05 -24.08
C CYS A 19 -18.10 -23.46 -23.84
N THR A 20 -17.20 -23.16 -24.79
CA THR A 20 -15.78 -23.30 -24.49
C THR A 20 -14.92 -22.32 -25.28
N ASP A 21 -14.78 -21.09 -24.76
CA ASP A 21 -13.62 -20.26 -25.08
C ASP A 21 -12.47 -20.64 -24.14
N VAL A 22 -11.93 -21.86 -24.34
CA VAL A 22 -10.80 -22.41 -23.57
C VAL A 22 -9.58 -21.50 -23.70
N PHE A 23 -9.41 -20.90 -24.88
CA PHE A 23 -8.26 -20.05 -25.18
C PHE A 23 -8.28 -18.79 -24.31
N CYS A 24 -9.40 -18.07 -24.25
CA CYS A 24 -9.48 -16.86 -23.43
C CYS A 24 -9.51 -17.16 -21.93
N LEU A 25 -10.11 -18.28 -21.54
CA LEU A 25 -9.99 -18.78 -20.17
C LEU A 25 -8.52 -19.04 -19.80
N SER A 26 -7.72 -19.62 -20.71
CA SER A 26 -6.30 -19.90 -20.45
C SER A 26 -5.47 -18.63 -20.24
N ILE A 27 -5.70 -17.58 -21.04
CA ILE A 27 -5.04 -16.28 -20.89
C ILE A 27 -5.44 -15.61 -19.57
N PHE A 28 -6.72 -15.64 -19.23
CA PHE A 28 -7.23 -15.08 -17.98
C PHE A 28 -6.63 -15.78 -16.75
N VAL A 29 -6.60 -17.12 -16.76
CA VAL A 29 -5.98 -17.91 -15.69
C VAL A 29 -4.48 -17.63 -15.60
N GLY A 30 -3.79 -17.51 -16.73
CA GLY A 30 -2.36 -17.12 -16.76
C GLY A 30 -2.09 -15.75 -16.15
N PHE A 31 -2.95 -14.76 -16.42
CA PHE A 31 -2.87 -13.43 -15.81
C PHE A 31 -3.07 -13.47 -14.29
N TRP A 32 -4.09 -14.18 -13.81
CA TRP A 32 -4.31 -14.36 -12.37
C TRP A 32 -3.15 -15.08 -11.70
N PHE A 33 -2.60 -16.11 -12.33
CA PHE A 33 -1.43 -16.81 -11.84
C PHE A 33 -0.22 -15.88 -11.71
N LEU A 34 0.04 -15.04 -12.72
CA LEU A 34 1.12 -14.05 -12.68
C LEU A 34 0.92 -13.04 -11.53
N MET A 35 -0.29 -12.52 -11.35
CA MET A 35 -0.61 -11.59 -10.27
C MET A 35 -0.40 -12.21 -8.89
N ILE A 36 -0.83 -13.46 -8.69
CA ILE A 36 -0.61 -14.20 -7.44
C ILE A 36 0.89 -14.43 -7.19
N LEU A 37 1.66 -14.76 -8.23
CA LEU A 37 3.10 -14.96 -8.13
C LEU A 37 3.80 -13.66 -7.67
N ILE A 38 3.49 -12.53 -8.29
CA ILE A 38 4.06 -11.22 -7.92
C ILE A 38 3.68 -10.87 -6.47
N ALA A 39 2.42 -11.09 -6.08
CA ALA A 39 1.97 -10.84 -4.71
C ALA A 39 2.70 -11.74 -3.69
N ALA A 40 2.85 -13.03 -3.99
CA ALA A 40 3.58 -13.97 -3.14
C ALA A 40 5.05 -13.57 -3.02
N PHE A 41 5.70 -13.19 -4.12
CA PHE A 41 7.07 -12.69 -4.12
C PHE A 41 7.21 -11.44 -3.23
N ALA A 42 6.28 -10.49 -3.35
CA ALA A 42 6.27 -9.29 -2.52
C ALA A 42 6.09 -9.59 -1.02
N ILE A 43 5.33 -10.62 -0.66
CA ILE A 43 5.13 -11.00 0.75
C ILE A 43 6.34 -11.78 1.29
N VAL A 44 6.92 -12.67 0.49
CA VAL A 44 8.05 -13.53 0.92
C VAL A 44 9.36 -12.74 1.00
N PHE A 45 9.64 -11.91 0.00
CA PHE A 45 10.88 -11.12 -0.06
C PHE A 45 10.73 -9.72 0.54
N GLY A 46 9.50 -9.22 0.66
CA GLY A 46 9.21 -7.96 1.33
C GLY A 46 9.09 -8.10 2.85
N ASN A 47 8.95 -6.96 3.53
CA ASN A 47 8.74 -6.92 4.97
C ASN A 47 7.37 -6.29 5.28
N PRO A 48 6.27 -7.09 5.33
CA PRO A 48 4.92 -6.56 5.51
C PRO A 48 4.73 -5.90 6.89
N LEU A 49 5.58 -6.26 7.88
CA LEU A 49 5.54 -5.67 9.21
C LEU A 49 5.87 -4.19 9.20
N ARG A 50 6.61 -3.66 8.22
CA ARG A 50 6.85 -2.21 8.07
C ARG A 50 5.61 -1.41 7.67
N LEU A 51 4.60 -2.08 7.10
CA LEU A 51 3.36 -1.43 6.69
C LEU A 51 2.36 -1.37 7.85
N ILE A 52 2.31 -2.43 8.66
CA ILE A 52 1.42 -2.53 9.83
C ILE A 52 2.02 -1.80 11.03
N ASN A 53 3.33 -1.96 11.26
CA ASN A 53 4.05 -1.31 12.34
C ASN A 53 4.91 -0.16 11.82
N GLY A 54 5.05 0.88 12.64
CA GLY A 54 5.93 2.00 12.31
C GLY A 54 7.42 1.60 12.35
N TYR A 55 8.23 2.36 11.60
CA TYR A 55 9.68 2.21 11.55
C TYR A 55 10.38 3.51 11.98
N ASP A 56 11.54 3.35 12.59
CA ASP A 56 12.50 4.40 12.97
C ASP A 56 13.24 4.94 11.73
N SER A 57 13.76 6.17 11.77
CA SER A 57 14.69 6.72 10.78
C SER A 57 15.90 5.83 10.49
N PHE A 58 16.28 4.91 11.39
CA PHE A 58 17.36 3.92 11.16
C PHE A 58 16.90 2.62 10.49
N GLY A 59 15.61 2.52 10.13
CA GLY A 59 15.06 1.34 9.46
C GLY A 59 14.71 0.18 10.40
N ASN A 60 14.81 0.36 11.72
CA ASN A 60 14.31 -0.59 12.72
C ASN A 60 12.78 -0.55 12.77
N ILE A 61 12.14 -1.70 12.97
CA ILE A 61 10.69 -1.82 13.07
C ILE A 61 10.31 -1.78 14.56
N CYS A 62 9.39 -0.90 14.94
CA CYS A 62 8.89 -0.83 16.32
C CYS A 62 7.78 -1.87 16.55
N GLY A 63 7.57 -2.32 17.78
CA GLY A 63 6.42 -3.19 18.12
C GLY A 63 6.47 -4.65 17.62
N THR A 64 7.64 -5.13 17.21
CA THR A 64 7.91 -6.56 16.91
C THR A 64 8.30 -7.33 18.17
N SER A 65 7.93 -8.61 18.31
CA SER A 65 8.12 -9.40 19.55
C SER A 65 9.58 -9.60 19.99
N ASN A 66 10.56 -9.31 19.12
CA ASN A 66 11.99 -9.32 19.46
C ASN A 66 12.46 -7.96 20.01
N THR A 67 11.75 -7.41 21.00
CA THR A 67 11.82 -6.00 21.45
C THR A 67 13.13 -5.60 22.17
N LYS A 68 14.27 -5.62 21.45
CA LYS A 68 15.37 -4.69 21.77
C LYS A 68 14.96 -3.24 21.49
N PHE A 69 14.04 -3.04 20.55
CA PHE A 69 13.54 -1.75 20.11
C PHE A 69 12.12 -1.54 20.64
N GLY A 70 11.79 -0.30 21.02
CA GLY A 70 10.52 0.06 21.66
C GLY A 70 9.26 -0.28 20.86
N ARG A 71 8.10 -0.20 21.52
CA ARG A 71 6.79 -0.52 20.91
C ARG A 71 6.22 0.63 20.08
N TYR A 72 6.47 1.87 20.47
CA TYR A 72 5.84 3.05 19.90
C TYR A 72 6.84 3.85 19.06
N VAL A 73 6.38 4.48 17.98
CA VAL A 73 7.18 5.47 17.23
C VAL A 73 7.03 6.84 17.88
N PHE A 74 8.14 7.47 18.22
CA PHE A 74 8.21 8.82 18.74
C PHE A 74 8.91 9.74 17.73
N PHE A 75 8.44 10.98 17.59
CA PHE A 75 9.02 12.00 16.71
C PHE A 75 9.82 12.98 17.55
N LEU A 76 11.09 13.23 17.20
CA LEU A 76 11.98 14.13 17.96
C LEU A 76 11.54 15.59 17.89
N ASN A 77 10.84 15.98 16.83
CA ASN A 77 10.21 17.28 16.69
C ASN A 77 8.82 17.11 16.08
N VAL A 78 7.81 17.55 16.82
CA VAL A 78 6.40 17.47 16.40
C VAL A 78 6.00 18.63 15.48
N GLU A 79 6.69 19.77 15.55
CA GLU A 79 6.43 20.91 14.66
C GLU A 79 6.80 20.59 13.21
N ASN A 80 7.81 19.72 13.00
CA ASN A 80 8.33 19.35 11.68
C ASN A 80 8.36 17.83 11.48
N ILE A 81 7.20 17.18 11.39
CA ILE A 81 7.05 15.72 11.33
C ILE A 81 7.77 15.06 10.14
N LYS A 82 7.87 15.75 8.99
CA LYS A 82 8.50 15.22 7.77
C LYS A 82 10.03 15.17 7.84
N ALA A 83 10.62 16.22 8.39
CA ALA A 83 12.07 16.38 8.47
C ALA A 83 12.64 15.87 9.80
N SER A 84 11.78 15.62 10.80
CA SER A 84 12.23 15.17 12.11
C SER A 84 12.61 13.69 12.11
N MET A 85 13.64 13.39 12.90
CA MET A 85 14.01 12.01 13.18
C MET A 85 12.91 11.34 14.03
N LYS A 86 12.62 10.08 13.73
CA LYS A 86 11.66 9.27 14.48
C LYS A 86 12.36 8.05 15.06
N ILE A 87 12.07 7.71 16.31
CA ILE A 87 12.72 6.61 17.03
C ILE A 87 11.73 5.65 17.69
N CYS A 88 12.14 4.40 17.91
CA CYS A 88 11.33 3.43 18.65
C CYS A 88 11.49 3.60 20.18
N VAL A 89 10.40 3.90 20.88
CA VAL A 89 10.36 4.09 22.33
C VAL A 89 9.49 3.03 23.00
N LYS A 90 9.87 2.61 24.22
CA LYS A 90 9.10 1.59 24.96
C LYS A 90 7.81 2.16 25.49
N GLU A 91 7.89 3.39 25.98
CA GLU A 91 6.81 4.14 26.58
C GLU A 91 6.84 5.59 26.09
N CYS A 92 5.65 6.14 25.84
CA CYS A 92 5.47 7.51 25.42
C CYS A 92 5.56 8.46 26.63
N PRO A 93 6.12 9.68 26.50
CA PRO A 93 6.22 10.63 27.60
C PRO A 93 4.83 11.00 28.14
N THR A 94 4.56 10.75 29.42
CA THR A 94 3.25 11.02 30.06
C THR A 94 3.15 12.40 30.70
N LYS A 95 4.27 13.11 30.80
CA LYS A 95 4.42 14.46 31.37
C LYS A 95 5.24 15.31 30.40
N VAL A 96 5.13 16.63 30.54
CA VAL A 96 5.97 17.57 29.78
C VAL A 96 7.39 17.54 30.33
N LEU A 97 8.37 17.24 29.47
CA LEU A 97 9.79 17.24 29.80
C LEU A 97 10.41 18.52 29.26
N ARG A 98 10.93 19.38 30.16
CA ARG A 98 11.45 20.70 29.79
C ARG A 98 12.97 20.75 29.78
N THR A 99 13.61 19.86 30.53
CA THR A 99 15.06 19.82 30.65
C THR A 99 15.61 18.43 30.34
N LEU A 100 16.93 18.35 30.25
CA LEU A 100 17.62 17.10 30.05
C LEU A 100 17.47 16.14 31.25
N GLU A 101 17.45 16.70 32.45
CA GLU A 101 17.27 15.95 33.69
C GLU A 101 15.92 15.24 33.70
N ASP A 102 14.87 15.90 33.20
CA ASP A 102 13.54 15.28 33.05
C ASP A 102 13.58 14.07 32.11
N ILE A 103 14.35 14.13 31.02
CA ILE A 103 14.53 13.02 30.08
C ILE A 103 15.30 11.87 30.74
N GLN A 104 16.34 12.17 31.51
CA GLN A 104 17.10 11.16 32.26
C GLN A 104 16.24 10.49 33.33
N GLN A 105 15.43 11.26 34.04
CA GLN A 105 14.49 10.74 35.02
C GLN A 105 13.45 9.84 34.34
N PHE A 106 12.87 10.27 33.21
CA PHE A 106 11.94 9.46 32.43
C PHE A 106 12.58 8.15 31.96
N TYR A 107 13.84 8.18 31.52
CA TYR A 107 14.59 6.98 31.17
C TYR A 107 14.78 6.04 32.37
N ASN A 108 15.09 6.58 33.55
CA ASN A 108 15.26 5.77 34.76
C ASN A 108 13.94 5.15 35.24
N GLU A 109 12.83 5.87 35.10
CA GLU A 109 11.49 5.41 35.53
C GLU A 109 10.90 4.37 34.57
N THR A 110 10.99 4.60 33.25
CA THR A 110 10.31 3.78 32.23
C THR A 110 11.24 2.86 31.45
N GLY A 111 12.55 3.09 31.52
CA GLY A 111 13.54 2.43 30.65
C GLY A 111 13.43 2.81 29.17
N SER A 112 12.70 3.89 28.85
CA SER A 112 12.43 4.36 27.48
C SER A 112 13.45 5.43 27.07
N MET A 113 14.24 5.17 26.02
CA MET A 113 15.26 6.10 25.53
C MET A 113 14.65 7.07 24.52
N LEU A 114 14.57 8.36 24.88
CA LEU A 114 14.15 9.43 23.96
C LEU A 114 15.33 10.02 23.17
N CYS A 115 16.56 9.80 23.64
CA CYS A 115 17.80 10.20 22.99
C CYS A 115 18.55 8.96 22.50
N ARG A 116 19.17 9.05 21.33
CA ARG A 116 19.99 7.97 20.76
C ARG A 116 21.39 7.89 21.35
N ASP A 117 21.99 9.04 21.67
CA ASP A 117 23.34 9.15 22.22
C ASP A 117 23.31 9.73 23.64
N ARG A 118 24.20 9.23 24.51
CA ARG A 118 24.35 9.67 25.90
C ARG A 118 25.26 10.89 26.04
N ASN A 119 25.96 11.29 24.98
CA ASN A 119 26.79 12.49 24.99
C ASN A 119 25.92 13.72 24.70
N ILE A 120 25.21 14.18 25.73
CA ILE A 120 24.02 15.03 25.58
C ILE A 120 24.35 16.51 25.49
N THR A 121 24.76 16.98 24.31
CA THR A 121 24.93 18.43 24.08
C THR A 121 24.23 18.93 22.82
N PHE A 122 23.68 18.05 21.98
CA PHE A 122 23.12 18.44 20.69
C PHE A 122 21.61 18.20 20.61
N PHE A 123 20.84 19.28 20.80
CA PHE A 123 19.41 19.31 20.59
C PHE A 123 19.14 19.75 19.15
N SER A 124 18.64 18.84 18.33
CA SER A 124 18.36 19.12 16.93
C SER A 124 17.15 18.31 16.46
N PRO A 125 16.32 18.84 15.55
CA PRO A 125 15.24 18.07 14.91
C PRO A 125 15.74 16.79 14.24
N PHE A 126 17.03 16.74 13.89
CA PHE A 126 17.71 15.62 13.22
C PHE A 126 18.48 14.71 14.19
N GLY A 127 18.32 14.88 15.51
CA GLY A 127 18.95 14.04 16.54
C GLY A 127 20.32 14.54 17.02
N PRO A 128 20.90 13.91 18.06
CA PRO A 128 20.49 12.64 18.69
C PRO A 128 19.41 12.75 19.77
N CYS A 129 19.02 13.96 20.19
CA CYS A 129 17.99 14.21 21.21
C CYS A 129 16.85 15.09 20.68
N PRO A 130 15.61 14.93 21.22
CA PRO A 130 14.46 15.72 20.81
C PRO A 130 14.62 17.19 21.17
N VAL A 131 13.98 18.07 20.42
CA VAL A 131 13.92 19.49 20.78
C VAL A 131 13.03 19.66 22.02
N MET A 132 13.43 20.56 22.91
CA MET A 132 12.67 20.86 24.13
C MET A 132 11.69 22.02 23.86
N PRO A 133 10.51 22.05 24.52
CA PRO A 133 9.99 21.05 25.45
C PRO A 133 9.38 19.83 24.74
N VAL A 134 9.54 18.64 25.33
CA VAL A 134 8.84 17.44 24.88
C VAL A 134 7.46 17.41 25.53
N TYR A 135 6.42 17.47 24.71
CA TYR A 135 5.04 17.46 25.18
C TYR A 135 4.61 16.07 25.68
N GLU A 136 3.70 16.06 26.64
CA GLU A 136 3.03 14.82 27.05
C GLU A 136 2.27 14.20 25.87
N SER A 137 2.26 12.87 25.78
CA SER A 137 1.72 12.13 24.66
C SER A 137 0.99 10.87 25.10
N SER A 138 0.08 10.40 24.27
CA SER A 138 -0.63 9.14 24.43
C SER A 138 -0.31 8.19 23.26
N PRO A 139 -0.30 6.87 23.52
CA PRO A 139 -0.12 5.89 22.47
C PRO A 139 -1.40 5.75 21.62
N LEU A 140 -1.29 6.00 20.32
CA LEU A 140 -2.33 5.76 19.32
C LEU A 140 -1.71 5.05 18.11
N LEU A 141 -2.26 3.90 17.68
CA LEU A 141 -1.77 3.11 16.53
C LEU A 141 -0.24 2.88 16.53
N ASN A 142 0.33 2.43 17.65
CA ASN A 142 1.78 2.23 17.83
C ASN A 142 2.63 3.50 17.60
N ARG A 143 2.06 4.69 17.79
CA ARG A 143 2.75 5.99 17.70
C ARG A 143 2.45 6.83 18.93
N CYS A 144 3.40 7.67 19.34
CA CYS A 144 3.20 8.65 20.40
C CYS A 144 2.63 9.94 19.77
N VAL A 145 1.42 10.30 20.17
CA VAL A 145 0.74 11.52 19.72
C VAL A 145 0.59 12.46 20.92
N PRO A 146 1.02 13.72 20.84
CA PRO A 146 0.92 14.63 21.98
C PRO A 146 -0.54 14.84 22.40
N LYS A 147 -0.76 14.91 23.71
CA LYS A 147 -2.08 15.20 24.28
C LYS A 147 -2.39 16.68 24.09
N ALA A 148 -3.63 16.96 23.73
CA ALA A 148 -4.17 18.29 23.54
C ALA A 148 -4.19 19.06 24.88
N SER A 149 -3.16 19.87 25.16
CA SER A 149 -3.25 20.95 26.15
C SER A 149 -3.70 22.25 25.47
N GLN A 150 -4.47 23.09 26.16
CA GLN A 150 -5.29 24.19 25.60
C GLN A 150 -4.54 25.24 24.72
N GLY A 151 -3.20 25.25 24.69
CA GLY A 151 -2.40 26.10 23.79
C GLY A 151 -1.70 25.37 22.63
N VAL A 152 -1.55 24.04 22.69
CA VAL A 152 -0.78 23.22 21.73
C VAL A 152 -1.68 22.28 20.93
N ALA A 153 -2.88 22.00 21.45
CA ALA A 153 -3.90 21.19 20.79
C ALA A 153 -4.25 21.71 19.41
N ASN A 154 -4.50 23.01 19.26
CA ASN A 154 -5.03 23.55 18.01
C ASN A 154 -3.97 23.65 16.91
N GLU A 155 -2.69 23.85 17.26
CA GLU A 155 -1.62 23.90 16.26
C GLU A 155 -1.04 22.52 15.93
N ILE A 156 -0.91 21.60 16.88
CA ILE A 156 -0.39 20.26 16.58
C ILE A 156 -1.47 19.35 16.01
N VAL A 157 -2.70 19.38 16.56
CA VAL A 157 -3.82 18.69 15.91
C VAL A 157 -4.18 19.43 14.63
N GLY A 158 -4.04 20.75 14.58
CA GLY A 158 -4.14 21.54 13.35
C GLY A 158 -3.09 21.18 12.31
N ASN A 159 -1.83 20.94 12.67
CA ASN A 159 -0.75 20.55 11.76
C ASN A 159 -0.76 19.05 11.44
N LEU A 160 -1.33 18.20 12.29
CA LEU A 160 -1.55 16.78 11.98
C LEU A 160 -2.80 16.61 11.10
N ILE A 161 -3.87 17.33 11.40
CA ILE A 161 -5.06 17.43 10.53
C ILE A 161 -4.67 18.16 9.25
N ALA A 162 -3.90 19.24 9.28
CA ALA A 162 -3.36 19.88 8.08
C ALA A 162 -2.36 18.97 7.38
N TYR A 163 -1.52 18.17 8.05
CA TYR A 163 -0.75 17.15 7.34
C TYR A 163 -1.67 16.14 6.64
N LEU A 164 -2.83 15.83 7.21
CA LEU A 164 -3.85 14.98 6.59
C LEU A 164 -4.74 15.69 5.55
N ASN A 165 -4.83 17.02 5.59
CA ASN A 165 -5.86 17.82 4.92
C ASN A 165 -5.27 18.96 4.05
N SER A 166 -4.00 19.25 4.20
CA SER A 166 -3.22 20.22 3.45
C SER A 166 -2.63 19.53 2.24
N GLN A 167 -2.49 20.37 1.22
CA GLN A 167 -1.88 20.14 -0.08
C GLN A 167 -0.52 19.42 -0.04
N GLU A 168 0.08 19.16 1.13
CA GLU A 168 1.38 18.55 1.32
C GLU A 168 1.43 17.02 1.21
N VAL A 169 0.35 16.28 1.53
CA VAL A 169 0.25 14.86 1.17
C VAL A 169 -0.01 14.73 -0.32
N MET A 170 -0.77 15.67 -0.89
CA MET A 170 -0.96 15.73 -2.34
C MET A 170 0.34 16.10 -3.04
N GLU A 171 1.12 17.06 -2.57
CA GLU A 171 2.44 17.39 -3.11
C GLU A 171 3.43 16.25 -2.96
N GLN A 172 3.37 15.47 -1.86
CA GLN A 172 4.25 14.32 -1.70
C GLN A 172 3.85 13.17 -2.63
N VAL A 173 2.54 12.89 -2.77
CA VAL A 173 2.02 11.95 -3.77
C VAL A 173 2.33 12.43 -5.19
N LEU A 174 2.20 13.72 -5.47
CA LEU A 174 2.52 14.32 -6.77
C LEU A 174 4.02 14.35 -7.03
N SER A 175 4.86 14.50 -6.01
CA SER A 175 6.32 14.42 -6.10
C SER A 175 6.76 13.00 -6.40
N ASP A 176 6.19 12.01 -5.71
CA ASP A 176 6.43 10.59 -5.97
C ASP A 176 5.88 10.18 -7.36
N LEU A 177 4.71 10.70 -7.75
CA LEU A 177 4.11 10.51 -9.08
C LEU A 177 4.94 11.19 -10.17
N TYR A 178 5.44 12.39 -9.93
CA TYR A 178 6.31 13.13 -10.84
C TYR A 178 7.71 12.53 -10.92
N SER A 179 8.18 11.84 -9.89
CA SER A 179 9.43 11.07 -9.97
C SER A 179 9.24 9.81 -10.83
N THR A 180 8.09 9.16 -10.71
CA THR A 180 7.80 7.86 -11.35
C THR A 180 6.97 7.92 -12.63
N TRP A 181 6.60 9.11 -13.10
CA TRP A 181 5.67 9.29 -14.23
C TRP A 181 6.11 8.58 -15.51
N LYS A 182 7.42 8.48 -15.76
CA LYS A 182 7.96 7.78 -16.93
C LYS A 182 7.67 6.28 -16.87
N GLU A 183 7.78 5.68 -15.70
CA GLU A 183 7.47 4.26 -15.50
C GLU A 183 5.97 4.01 -15.71
N ILE A 184 5.12 4.89 -15.18
CA ILE A 184 3.67 4.83 -15.35
C ILE A 184 3.29 4.99 -16.83
N LEU A 185 3.94 5.90 -17.55
CA LEU A 185 3.70 6.13 -18.97
C LEU A 185 4.02 4.89 -19.81
N TRP A 186 5.16 4.24 -19.58
CA TRP A 186 5.52 3.03 -20.32
C TRP A 186 4.60 1.85 -20.01
N LEU A 187 4.20 1.67 -18.73
CA LEU A 187 3.25 0.63 -18.34
C LEU A 187 1.86 0.85 -18.96
N THR A 188 1.38 2.09 -19.01
CA THR A 188 0.07 2.43 -19.59
C THR A 188 0.04 2.28 -21.10
N ILE A 189 1.08 2.73 -21.81
CA ILE A 189 1.23 2.51 -23.25
C ILE A 189 1.30 1.00 -23.55
N GLY A 190 2.11 0.26 -22.78
CA GLY A 190 2.20 -1.20 -22.90
C GLY A 190 0.84 -1.89 -22.73
N ALA A 191 0.07 -1.50 -21.71
CA ALA A 191 -1.27 -2.03 -21.47
C ALA A 191 -2.25 -1.68 -22.60
N PHE A 192 -2.19 -0.47 -23.16
CA PHE A 192 -3.02 -0.07 -24.28
C PHE A 192 -2.72 -0.88 -25.55
N VAL A 193 -1.44 -1.07 -25.87
CA VAL A 193 -1.00 -1.89 -27.02
C VAL A 193 -1.44 -3.34 -26.83
N PHE A 194 -1.26 -3.90 -25.63
CA PHE A 194 -1.69 -5.25 -25.32
C PHE A 194 -3.21 -5.43 -25.44
N SER A 195 -3.99 -4.46 -24.96
CA SER A 195 -5.45 -4.45 -25.10
C SER A 195 -5.88 -4.43 -26.57
N PHE A 196 -5.27 -3.57 -27.38
CA PHE A 196 -5.54 -3.50 -28.81
C PHE A 196 -5.19 -4.81 -29.53
N LEU A 197 -4.04 -5.41 -29.18
CA LEU A 197 -3.59 -6.69 -29.71
C LEU A 197 -4.59 -7.81 -29.40
N LEU A 198 -5.09 -7.88 -28.15
CA LEU A 198 -6.12 -8.84 -27.78
C LEU A 198 -7.39 -8.64 -28.62
N ILE A 199 -7.90 -7.41 -28.75
CA ILE A 199 -9.10 -7.12 -29.55
C ILE A 199 -8.93 -7.55 -31.03
N LEU A 200 -7.74 -7.32 -31.60
CA LEU A 200 -7.41 -7.72 -32.96
C LEU A 200 -7.41 -9.25 -33.11
N ILE A 201 -6.79 -9.96 -32.17
CA ILE A 201 -6.82 -11.43 -32.14
C ILE A 201 -8.26 -11.94 -32.05
N PHE A 202 -9.08 -11.35 -31.16
CA PHE A 202 -10.50 -11.71 -31.03
C PHE A 202 -11.27 -11.53 -32.34
N HIS A 203 -11.07 -10.41 -33.04
CA HIS A 203 -11.71 -10.17 -34.33
C HIS A 203 -11.24 -11.15 -35.41
N LEU A 204 -9.95 -11.47 -35.45
CA LEU A 204 -9.39 -12.43 -36.40
C LEU A 204 -9.98 -13.83 -36.20
N VAL A 205 -10.05 -14.29 -34.95
CA VAL A 205 -10.64 -15.58 -34.61
C VAL A 205 -12.13 -15.60 -34.99
N ALA A 206 -12.89 -14.55 -34.65
CA ALA A 206 -14.30 -14.46 -35.00
C ALA A 206 -14.53 -14.47 -36.53
N ALA A 207 -13.68 -13.78 -37.30
CA ALA A 207 -13.74 -13.78 -38.76
C ALA A 207 -13.46 -15.17 -39.35
N ILE A 208 -12.40 -15.85 -38.89
CA ILE A 208 -12.06 -17.21 -39.33
C ILE A 208 -13.20 -18.19 -39.03
N VAL A 209 -13.72 -18.15 -37.80
CA VAL A 209 -14.84 -19.01 -37.38
C VAL A 209 -16.08 -18.74 -38.25
N SER A 210 -16.41 -17.48 -38.52
CA SER A 210 -17.54 -17.11 -39.38
C SER A 210 -17.38 -17.63 -40.82
N ILE A 211 -16.18 -17.52 -41.41
CA ILE A 211 -15.89 -18.04 -42.76
C ILE A 211 -16.06 -19.57 -42.80
N ILE A 212 -15.52 -20.28 -41.81
CA ILE A 212 -15.66 -21.75 -41.71
C ILE A 212 -17.14 -22.14 -41.61
N LEU A 213 -17.91 -21.45 -40.76
CA LEU A 213 -19.34 -21.74 -40.58
C LEU A 213 -20.14 -21.47 -41.85
N MET A 214 -19.93 -20.32 -42.51
CA MET A 214 -20.59 -20.00 -43.78
C MET A 214 -20.22 -21.00 -44.89
N GLY A 215 -18.94 -21.39 -44.98
CA GLY A 215 -18.47 -22.39 -45.92
C GLY A 215 -19.13 -23.76 -45.71
N LEU A 216 -19.18 -24.24 -44.47
CA LEU A 216 -19.84 -25.51 -44.12
C LEU A 216 -21.33 -25.52 -44.44
N VAL A 217 -22.04 -24.43 -44.13
CA VAL A 217 -23.47 -24.29 -44.45
C VAL A 217 -23.70 -24.32 -45.96
N SER A 218 -22.84 -23.65 -46.73
CA SER A 218 -22.94 -23.59 -48.19
C SER A 218 -22.74 -24.96 -48.85
N VAL A 219 -21.73 -25.73 -48.41
CA VAL A 219 -21.47 -27.10 -48.90
C VAL A 219 -22.62 -28.04 -48.53
N SER A 220 -23.14 -27.94 -47.29
CA SER A 220 -24.25 -28.76 -46.82
C SER A 220 -25.57 -28.48 -47.57
N SER A 221 -25.73 -27.26 -48.11
CA SER A 221 -26.90 -26.89 -48.91
C SER A 221 -26.87 -27.47 -50.32
N ILE A 222 -25.68 -27.65 -50.91
CA ILE A 222 -25.54 -28.18 -52.29
C ILE A 222 -25.65 -29.72 -52.30
N GLY A 223 -25.17 -30.40 -51.25
CA GLY A 223 -25.24 -31.86 -51.14
C GLY A 223 -26.63 -32.45 -50.85
N LYS A 224 -27.68 -31.62 -50.77
CA LYS A 224 -29.08 -32.03 -50.55
C LYS A 224 -29.96 -31.92 -51.80
N GLN A 225 -29.37 -31.60 -52.95
CA GLN A 225 -30.04 -31.48 -54.26
C GLN A 225 -29.65 -32.65 -55.16
#